data_AF-V9IJN4-F1
#
_entry.id   AF-V9IJN4-F1
#
_cell.length_a   1.000
_cell.length_b   1.000
_cell.length_c   1.000
_cell.angle_alpha   90.00
_cell.angle_beta   90.00
_cell.angle_gamma   90.00
#
_symmetry.space_group_name_H-M   'P 1'
#
loop_
_entity.id
_entity.type
_entity.pdbx_description
1 polymer ?
#
loop_
_entity_poly.entity_id
_entity_poly.type
_entity_poly.pdbx_seq_one_letter_code
_entity_poly.pdbx_strand_id
1 'polypeptide(L)'
;MNSFDSIEFTQCVSKLPDEDRNCTAIDETTGEFCGETETLKIIDEFQKLYETRIENVDREFENKFDQVCMKLEISKEWIKNLKEQNIMLVQVVEDLEQAACNRVKLLEEKLKHSSMLVSGNMKKSTNTEKTISTLLNRVSNLEKDEECMQQKIEFLQSDIRGLLELIRRAAQENHWTLDDIKFFEIQPSDIPVPTNCTCDQVNINHKKYNL
;
A
#
# COMPACT_ATOMS: atom_id res chain seq x y z
N MET A 1 -33.55 32.18 -14.13
CA MET A 1 -33.79 31.07 -15.08
C MET A 1 -33.41 29.77 -14.37
N ASN A 2 -34.45 29.02 -14.00
CA ASN A 2 -34.55 27.56 -13.75
C ASN A 2 -33.53 26.96 -12.77
N SER A 3 -33.81 26.61 -11.51
CA SER A 3 -34.94 25.83 -10.93
C SER A 3 -35.26 24.59 -11.75
N PHE A 4 -34.74 23.42 -11.35
CA PHE A 4 -35.38 22.11 -11.49
C PHE A 4 -34.77 21.12 -10.50
N ASP A 5 -35.54 20.90 -9.43
CA ASP A 5 -35.93 19.64 -8.79
C ASP A 5 -34.87 18.71 -8.21
N SER A 6 -34.79 18.80 -6.87
CA SER A 6 -34.44 17.72 -5.96
C SER A 6 -35.35 16.50 -6.20
N ILE A 7 -34.83 15.46 -6.83
CA ILE A 7 -35.46 14.15 -6.81
C ILE A 7 -35.06 13.47 -5.49
N GLU A 8 -35.98 13.54 -4.55
CA GLU A 8 -36.03 12.77 -3.33
C GLU A 8 -36.15 11.28 -3.71
N PHE A 9 -35.01 10.59 -3.80
CA PHE A 9 -35.01 9.13 -3.91
C PHE A 9 -35.19 8.59 -2.49
N THR A 10 -36.44 8.37 -2.12
CA THR A 10 -36.85 7.67 -0.90
C THR A 10 -36.15 6.32 -0.88
N GLN A 11 -35.10 6.23 -0.08
CA GLN A 11 -34.39 4.98 0.18
C GLN A 11 -35.37 4.07 0.94
N CYS A 12 -36.04 3.21 0.20
CA CYS A 12 -36.80 2.10 0.78
C CYS A 12 -35.77 1.22 1.49
N VAL A 13 -35.70 1.36 2.81
CA VAL A 13 -34.96 0.47 3.69
C VAL A 13 -35.67 -0.88 3.67
N SER A 14 -35.49 -1.64 2.60
CA SER A 14 -35.66 -3.09 2.67
C SER A 14 -34.50 -3.58 3.52
N LYS A 15 -34.82 -4.02 4.74
CA LYS A 15 -33.89 -4.71 5.64
C LYS A 15 -33.14 -5.76 4.84
N LEU A 16 -31.86 -5.50 4.57
CA LEU A 16 -30.90 -6.53 4.20
C LEU A 16 -30.92 -7.55 5.34
N PRO A 17 -31.20 -8.84 5.08
CA PRO A 17 -30.94 -9.86 6.07
C PRO A 17 -29.42 -9.95 6.21
N ASP A 18 -28.94 -9.51 7.37
CA ASP A 18 -27.70 -9.84 8.05
C ASP A 18 -26.64 -10.52 7.17
N GLU A 19 -25.68 -9.72 6.67
CA GLU A 19 -24.40 -10.22 6.18
C GLU A 19 -23.70 -10.99 7.32
N ASP A 20 -23.11 -12.13 6.97
CA ASP A 20 -22.20 -12.95 7.81
C ASP A 20 -22.79 -13.79 8.94
N ARG A 21 -23.92 -14.47 8.72
CA ARG A 21 -24.12 -15.76 9.41
C ARG A 21 -23.28 -16.83 8.72
N ASN A 22 -22.09 -17.09 9.29
CA ASN A 22 -21.32 -18.31 9.04
C ASN A 22 -22.20 -19.51 9.39
N CYS A 23 -22.95 -19.98 8.42
CA CYS A 23 -23.90 -21.06 8.56
C CYS A 23 -23.10 -22.37 8.46
N THR A 24 -22.54 -22.82 9.58
CA THR A 24 -22.04 -24.20 9.71
C THR A 24 -23.22 -25.16 9.61
N ALA A 25 -23.01 -26.37 9.06
CA ALA A 25 -24.07 -27.35 8.80
C ALA A 25 -25.00 -27.63 10.01
N ILE A 26 -24.48 -27.40 11.22
CA ILE A 26 -25.25 -27.37 12.48
C ILE A 26 -24.83 -26.09 13.21
N ASP A 27 -25.80 -25.29 13.64
CA ASP A 27 -25.56 -24.24 14.62
C ASP A 27 -25.43 -24.87 16.01
N GLU A 28 -24.22 -24.87 16.58
CA GLU A 28 -23.94 -25.46 17.90
C GLU A 28 -24.74 -24.81 19.04
N THR A 29 -25.25 -23.59 18.84
CA THR A 29 -25.98 -22.83 19.87
C THR A 29 -27.49 -23.07 19.83
N THR A 30 -28.05 -23.32 18.64
CA THR A 30 -29.50 -23.44 18.42
C THR A 30 -29.91 -24.87 18.05
N GLY A 31 -28.97 -25.72 17.62
CA GLY A 31 -29.24 -27.06 17.11
C GLY A 31 -30.00 -27.06 15.78
N GLU A 32 -30.22 -25.88 15.19
CA GLU A 32 -30.90 -25.72 13.91
C GLU A 32 -29.94 -26.08 12.77
N PHE A 33 -30.42 -26.91 11.87
CA PHE A 33 -29.69 -27.25 10.65
C PHE A 33 -29.66 -26.05 9.73
N CYS A 34 -28.46 -25.70 9.28
CA CYS A 34 -28.29 -24.76 8.20
C CYS A 34 -28.77 -25.41 6.89
N GLY A 35 -30.04 -25.18 6.54
CA GLY A 35 -30.63 -25.75 5.35
C GLY A 35 -32.10 -25.39 5.21
N GLU A 36 -32.60 -25.48 3.98
CA GLU A 36 -34.01 -25.26 3.69
C GLU A 36 -34.85 -26.41 4.27
N THR A 37 -35.37 -26.21 5.49
CA THR A 37 -36.26 -27.17 6.16
C THR A 37 -37.70 -27.05 5.68
N GLU A 38 -38.06 -25.93 5.05
CA GLU A 38 -39.42 -25.64 4.62
C GLU A 38 -39.85 -26.49 3.42
N THR A 39 -38.98 -26.66 2.43
CA THR A 39 -39.24 -27.53 1.26
C THR A 39 -39.49 -28.98 1.65
N LEU A 40 -38.78 -29.48 2.68
CA LEU A 40 -39.01 -30.83 3.20
C LEU A 40 -40.38 -30.97 3.88
N LYS A 41 -40.87 -29.94 4.59
CA LYS A 41 -42.22 -29.92 5.15
C LYS A 41 -43.28 -29.91 4.05
N ILE A 42 -43.05 -29.15 2.97
CA ILE A 42 -43.96 -29.10 1.83
C ILE A 42 -44.10 -30.48 1.18
N ILE A 43 -43.00 -31.25 1.05
CA ILE A 43 -43.06 -32.62 0.53
C ILE A 43 -43.90 -33.54 1.42
N ASP A 44 -43.76 -33.43 2.75
CA ASP A 44 -44.56 -34.20 3.72
C ASP A 44 -46.06 -33.85 3.61
N GLU A 45 -46.40 -32.57 3.40
CA GLU A 45 -47.78 -32.15 3.15
C GLU A 45 -48.34 -32.71 1.84
N PHE A 46 -47.57 -32.70 0.75
CA PHE A 46 -47.97 -33.31 -0.51
C PHE A 46 -48.19 -34.82 -0.38
N GLN A 47 -47.31 -35.51 0.34
CA GLN A 47 -47.47 -36.94 0.61
C GLN A 47 -48.80 -37.21 1.32
N LYS A 48 -49.10 -36.49 2.41
CA LYS A 48 -50.37 -36.62 3.15
C LYS A 48 -51.59 -36.35 2.27
N LEU A 49 -51.51 -35.38 1.36
CA LEU A 49 -52.59 -35.04 0.45
C LEU A 49 -52.89 -36.19 -0.52
N TYR A 50 -51.85 -36.81 -1.09
CA TYR A 50 -52.00 -37.97 -1.97
C TYR A 50 -52.50 -39.22 -1.25
N GLU A 51 -51.98 -39.50 -0.05
CA GLU A 51 -52.45 -40.61 0.80
C GLU A 51 -53.93 -40.44 1.14
N THR A 52 -54.34 -39.24 1.59
CA THR A 52 -55.75 -38.93 1.89
C THR A 52 -56.65 -39.09 0.66
N ARG A 53 -56.18 -38.70 -0.53
CA ARG A 53 -56.94 -38.83 -1.77
C ARG A 53 -57.14 -40.30 -2.16
N ILE A 54 -56.13 -41.15 -1.98
CA ILE A 54 -56.23 -42.60 -2.21
C ILE A 54 -57.21 -43.24 -1.22
N GLU A 55 -57.17 -42.86 0.06
CA GLU A 55 -58.11 -43.34 1.06
C GLU A 55 -59.56 -42.92 0.77
N ASN A 56 -59.78 -41.72 0.22
CA ASN A 56 -61.11 -41.28 -0.21
C ASN A 56 -61.67 -42.17 -1.33
N VAL A 57 -60.84 -42.59 -2.28
CA VAL A 57 -61.25 -43.50 -3.35
C VAL A 57 -61.73 -44.85 -2.81
N ASP A 58 -61.08 -45.35 -1.74
CA ASP A 58 -61.52 -46.58 -1.06
C ASP A 58 -62.89 -46.44 -0.39
N ARG A 59 -63.27 -45.22 0.00
CA ARG A 59 -64.55 -44.91 0.64
C ARG A 59 -65.67 -44.58 -0.36
N GLU A 60 -65.36 -43.97 -1.50
CA GLU A 60 -66.35 -43.43 -2.44
C GLU A 60 -66.84 -44.44 -3.48
N PHE A 61 -66.02 -45.42 -3.87
CA PHE A 61 -66.37 -46.37 -4.93
C PHE A 61 -66.66 -47.76 -4.33
N GLU A 62 -67.78 -48.38 -4.67
CA GLU A 62 -68.07 -49.78 -4.27
C GLU A 62 -67.47 -50.81 -5.24
N ASN A 63 -67.31 -50.43 -6.52
CA ASN A 63 -66.75 -51.30 -7.55
C ASN A 63 -65.22 -51.30 -7.49
N LYS A 64 -64.63 -52.49 -7.29
CA LYS A 64 -63.17 -52.68 -7.25
C LYS A 64 -62.45 -52.22 -8.53
N PHE A 65 -63.09 -52.36 -9.69
CA PHE A 65 -62.47 -51.94 -10.95
C PHE A 65 -62.30 -50.41 -10.99
N ASP A 66 -63.34 -49.66 -10.62
CA ASP A 66 -63.33 -48.20 -10.61
C ASP A 66 -62.37 -47.65 -9.54
N GLN A 67 -62.30 -48.31 -8.36
CA GLN A 67 -61.29 -48.02 -7.34
C GLN A 67 -59.87 -48.13 -7.90
N VAL A 68 -59.54 -49.25 -8.56
CA VAL A 68 -58.20 -49.49 -9.11
C VAL A 68 -57.87 -48.49 -10.22
N CYS A 69 -58.80 -48.21 -11.12
CA CYS A 69 -58.60 -47.22 -12.18
C CYS A 69 -58.32 -45.83 -11.62
N MET A 70 -59.09 -45.38 -10.62
CA MET A 70 -58.91 -44.07 -10.02
C MET A 70 -57.59 -43.98 -9.24
N LYS A 71 -57.23 -45.01 -8.46
CA LYS A 71 -55.93 -45.07 -7.76
C LYS A 71 -54.74 -45.06 -8.72
N LEU A 72 -54.87 -45.74 -9.86
CA LEU A 72 -53.84 -45.74 -10.90
C LEU A 72 -53.67 -44.34 -11.50
N GLU A 73 -54.76 -43.61 -11.72
CA GLU A 73 -54.69 -42.25 -12.27
C GLU A 73 -54.06 -41.27 -11.27
N ILE A 74 -54.42 -41.37 -9.98
CA ILE A 74 -53.76 -40.61 -8.90
C ILE A 74 -52.26 -40.93 -8.83
N SER A 75 -51.90 -42.21 -8.94
CA SER A 75 -50.48 -42.64 -8.92
C SER A 75 -49.69 -42.09 -10.11
N LYS A 76 -50.29 -42.05 -11.31
CA LYS A 76 -49.65 -41.45 -12.50
C LYS A 76 -49.43 -39.95 -12.31
N GLU A 77 -50.42 -39.25 -11.77
CA GLU A 77 -50.31 -37.82 -11.46
C GLU A 77 -49.17 -37.56 -10.46
N TRP A 78 -49.12 -38.36 -9.39
CA TRP A 78 -48.05 -38.24 -8.39
C TRP A 78 -46.67 -38.48 -9.00
N ILE A 79 -46.49 -39.53 -9.81
CA ILE A 79 -45.22 -39.82 -10.51
C ILE A 79 -44.84 -38.66 -11.44
N LYS A 80 -45.81 -38.07 -12.15
CA LYS A 80 -45.55 -36.92 -13.02
C LYS A 80 -45.06 -35.72 -12.21
N ASN A 81 -45.72 -35.38 -11.11
CA ASN A 81 -45.32 -34.24 -10.27
C ASN A 81 -43.94 -34.47 -9.62
N LEU A 82 -43.66 -35.70 -9.15
CA LEU A 82 -42.34 -36.06 -8.63
C LEU A 82 -41.25 -35.91 -9.69
N LYS A 83 -41.54 -36.28 -10.94
CA LYS A 83 -40.60 -36.09 -12.05
C LYS A 83 -40.34 -34.60 -12.32
N GLU A 84 -41.39 -33.77 -12.33
CA GLU A 84 -41.27 -32.32 -12.52
C GLU A 84 -40.46 -31.66 -11.40
N GLN A 85 -40.69 -32.04 -10.14
CA GLN A 85 -39.90 -31.56 -8.99
C GLN A 85 -38.43 -31.95 -9.10
N ASN A 86 -38.12 -33.19 -9.47
CA ASN A 86 -36.73 -33.62 -9.66
C ASN A 86 -36.03 -32.85 -10.77
N ILE A 87 -36.72 -32.53 -11.87
CA ILE A 87 -36.16 -31.69 -12.94
C ILE A 87 -35.85 -30.28 -12.40
N MET A 88 -36.76 -29.70 -11.63
CA MET A 88 -36.56 -28.38 -11.03
C MET A 88 -35.39 -28.37 -10.03
N LEU A 89 -35.27 -29.41 -9.18
CA LEU A 89 -34.17 -29.54 -8.24
C LEU A 89 -32.82 -29.62 -8.93
N VAL A 90 -32.72 -30.41 -10.01
CA VAL A 90 -31.49 -30.48 -10.80
C VAL A 90 -31.13 -29.11 -11.37
N GLN A 91 -32.09 -28.38 -11.94
CA GLN A 91 -31.85 -27.04 -12.47
C GLN A 91 -31.37 -26.06 -11.39
N VAL A 92 -32.01 -26.06 -10.22
CA VAL A 92 -31.60 -25.19 -9.10
C VAL A 92 -30.20 -25.53 -8.61
N VAL A 93 -29.86 -26.82 -8.53
CA VAL A 93 -28.50 -27.25 -8.16
C VAL A 93 -27.49 -26.80 -9.20
N GLU A 94 -27.77 -26.98 -10.49
CA GLU A 94 -26.90 -26.49 -11.58
C GLU A 94 -26.70 -24.96 -11.51
N ASP A 95 -27.77 -24.20 -11.25
CA ASP A 95 -27.71 -22.74 -11.11
C ASP A 95 -26.85 -22.32 -9.90
N LEU A 96 -26.97 -23.04 -8.77
CA LEU A 96 -26.16 -22.81 -7.57
C LEU A 96 -24.68 -23.15 -7.80
N GLU A 97 -24.39 -24.27 -8.45
CA GLU A 97 -23.03 -24.67 -8.82
C GLU A 97 -22.40 -23.64 -9.75
N GLN A 98 -23.16 -23.15 -10.74
CA GLN A 98 -22.69 -22.13 -11.67
C GLN A 98 -22.43 -20.79 -10.96
N ALA A 99 -23.33 -20.37 -10.05
CA ALA A 99 -23.15 -19.16 -9.25
C ALA A 99 -21.92 -19.25 -8.35
N ALA A 100 -21.72 -20.39 -7.67
CA ALA A 100 -20.54 -20.64 -6.85
C ALA A 100 -19.26 -20.61 -7.68
N CYS A 101 -19.23 -21.29 -8.82
CA CYS A 101 -18.11 -21.30 -9.76
C CYS A 101 -17.76 -19.88 -10.25
N ASN A 102 -18.77 -19.09 -10.63
CA ASN A 102 -18.57 -17.70 -11.05
C ASN A 102 -18.01 -16.83 -9.93
N ARG A 103 -18.48 -17.02 -8.69
CA ARG A 103 -17.98 -16.28 -7.52
C ARG A 103 -16.52 -16.62 -7.23
N VAL A 104 -16.13 -17.90 -7.32
CA VAL A 104 -14.74 -18.34 -7.16
C VAL A 104 -13.84 -17.72 -8.23
N LYS A 105 -14.23 -17.79 -9.52
CA LYS A 105 -13.46 -17.17 -10.61
C LYS A 105 -13.24 -15.68 -10.41
N LEU A 106 -14.30 -14.95 -10.02
CA LEU A 106 -14.20 -13.51 -9.74
C LEU A 106 -13.23 -13.22 -8.59
N LEU A 107 -13.26 -14.04 -7.53
CA LEU A 107 -12.34 -13.89 -6.40
C LEU A 107 -10.90 -14.18 -6.79
N GLU A 108 -10.66 -15.21 -7.61
CA GLU A 108 -9.33 -15.53 -8.16
C GLU A 108 -8.78 -14.37 -9.01
N GLU A 109 -9.61 -13.78 -9.88
CA GLU A 109 -9.23 -12.62 -10.69
C GLU A 109 -8.88 -11.41 -9.82
N LYS A 110 -9.71 -11.10 -8.82
CA LYS A 110 -9.44 -10.02 -7.86
C LYS A 110 -8.15 -10.25 -7.08
N LEU A 111 -7.90 -11.49 -6.64
CA LEU A 111 -6.69 -11.86 -5.92
C LEU A 111 -5.45 -11.72 -6.82
N LYS A 112 -5.52 -12.19 -8.06
CA LYS A 112 -4.45 -12.06 -9.05
C LYS A 112 -4.14 -10.59 -9.35
N HIS A 113 -5.16 -9.77 -9.57
CA HIS A 113 -5.00 -8.34 -9.80
C HIS A 113 -4.37 -7.63 -8.60
N SER A 114 -4.86 -7.92 -7.39
CA SER A 114 -4.30 -7.40 -6.14
C SER A 114 -2.82 -7.78 -5.97
N SER A 115 -2.48 -9.05 -6.20
CA SER A 115 -1.10 -9.54 -6.15
C SER A 115 -0.17 -8.81 -7.14
N MET A 116 -0.64 -8.56 -8.37
CA MET A 116 0.11 -7.79 -9.36
C MET A 116 0.36 -6.35 -8.91
N LEU A 117 -0.65 -5.69 -8.34
CA LEU A 117 -0.51 -4.32 -7.80
C LEU A 117 0.48 -4.26 -6.64
N VAL A 118 0.39 -5.20 -5.70
CA VAL A 118 1.32 -5.29 -4.56
C VAL A 118 2.76 -5.49 -5.05
N SER A 119 2.97 -6.41 -6.00
CA SER A 119 4.29 -6.63 -6.59
C SER A 119 4.84 -5.38 -7.29
N GLY A 120 3.98 -4.67 -8.04
CA GLY A 120 4.35 -3.41 -8.69
C GLY A 120 4.73 -2.31 -7.70
N ASN A 121 3.97 -2.18 -6.61
CA ASN A 121 4.22 -1.20 -5.56
C ASN A 121 5.49 -1.52 -4.78
N MET A 122 5.76 -2.80 -4.47
CA MET A 122 6.99 -3.21 -3.81
C MET A 122 8.23 -2.87 -4.65
N LYS A 123 8.19 -3.13 -5.97
CA LYS A 123 9.28 -2.74 -6.87
C LYS A 123 9.52 -1.22 -6.87
N LYS A 124 8.45 -0.42 -6.90
CA LYS A 124 8.55 1.05 -6.80
C LYS A 124 9.16 1.47 -5.46
N SER A 125 8.70 0.88 -4.35
CA SER A 125 9.20 1.15 -3.00
C SER A 125 10.69 0.86 -2.87
N THR A 126 11.15 -0.29 -3.36
CA THR A 126 12.58 -0.64 -3.35
C THR A 126 13.42 0.33 -4.18
N ASN A 127 12.91 0.81 -5.32
CA ASN A 127 13.60 1.80 -6.14
C ASN A 127 13.68 3.17 -5.45
N THR A 128 12.60 3.60 -4.79
CA THR A 128 12.62 4.83 -4.00
C THR A 128 13.59 4.75 -2.84
N GLU A 129 13.64 3.61 -2.14
CA GLU A 129 14.58 3.36 -1.04
C GLU A 129 16.04 3.43 -1.51
N LYS A 130 16.37 2.82 -2.64
CA LYS A 130 17.70 2.94 -3.28
C LYS A 130 18.06 4.37 -3.65
N THR A 131 17.07 5.14 -4.10
CA THR A 131 17.27 6.55 -4.46
C THR A 131 17.55 7.37 -3.20
N ILE A 132 16.78 7.14 -2.14
CA ILE A 132 16.97 7.79 -0.84
C ILE A 132 18.35 7.46 -0.25
N SER A 133 18.77 6.20 -0.26
CA SER A 133 20.09 5.82 0.25
C SER A 133 21.24 6.45 -0.53
N THR A 134 21.09 6.54 -1.86
CA THR A 134 22.06 7.23 -2.73
C THR A 134 22.12 8.73 -2.40
N LEU A 135 20.96 9.37 -2.19
CA LEU A 135 20.90 10.79 -1.84
C LEU A 135 21.49 11.04 -0.45
N LEU A 136 21.19 10.19 0.54
CA LEU A 136 21.79 10.28 1.88
C LEU A 136 23.32 10.21 1.84
N ASN A 137 23.87 9.27 1.06
CA ASN A 137 25.32 9.18 0.88
C ASN A 137 25.90 10.43 0.23
N ARG A 138 25.20 11.02 -0.75
CA ARG A 138 25.64 12.27 -1.39
C ARG A 138 25.61 13.44 -0.42
N VAL A 139 24.56 13.56 0.40
CA VAL A 139 24.46 14.60 1.43
C VAL A 139 25.62 14.47 2.42
N SER A 140 25.89 13.27 2.93
CA SER A 140 27.00 13.05 3.85
C SER A 140 28.37 13.39 3.26
N ASN A 141 28.59 13.13 1.97
CA ASN A 141 29.83 13.52 1.30
C ASN A 141 29.94 15.05 1.16
N LEU A 142 28.84 15.72 0.80
CA LEU A 142 28.81 17.17 0.69
C LEU A 142 29.06 17.85 2.04
N GLU A 143 28.51 17.33 3.14
CA GLU A 143 28.75 17.83 4.49
C GLU A 143 30.24 17.73 4.88
N LYS A 144 30.91 16.63 4.51
CA LYS A 144 32.35 16.47 4.74
C LYS A 144 33.20 17.43 3.90
N ASP A 145 32.82 17.63 2.64
CA ASP A 145 33.50 18.58 1.76
C ASP A 145 33.34 20.01 2.29
N GLU A 146 32.14 20.36 2.77
CA GLU A 146 31.86 21.65 3.41
C GLU A 146 32.74 21.86 4.66
N GLU A 147 32.81 20.86 5.56
CA GLU A 147 33.65 20.92 6.77
C GLU A 147 35.14 21.12 6.42
N CYS A 148 35.64 20.37 5.44
CA CYS A 148 37.02 20.47 4.96
C CYS A 148 37.33 21.88 4.41
N MET A 149 36.43 22.42 3.59
CA MET A 149 36.60 23.75 3.01
C MET A 149 36.52 24.85 4.08
N GLN A 150 35.63 24.70 5.05
CA GLN A 150 35.51 25.63 6.17
C GLN A 150 36.78 25.67 7.00
N GLN A 151 37.37 24.51 7.32
CA GLN A 151 38.65 24.43 8.02
C GLN A 151 39.78 25.11 7.23
N LYS A 152 39.83 24.89 5.91
CA LYS A 152 40.81 25.54 5.04
C LYS A 152 40.67 27.06 5.05
N ILE A 153 39.44 27.57 5.03
CA ILE A 153 39.17 29.00 5.13
C ILE A 153 39.70 29.56 6.45
N GLU A 154 39.46 28.86 7.57
CA GLU A 154 39.95 29.28 8.89
C GLU A 154 41.48 29.34 8.96
N PHE A 155 42.17 28.35 8.39
CA PHE A 155 43.62 28.34 8.29
C PHE A 155 44.16 29.47 7.43
N LEU A 156 43.62 29.67 6.22
CA LEU A 156 44.02 30.79 5.36
C LEU A 156 43.77 32.15 6.02
N GLN A 157 42.65 32.32 6.74
CA GLN A 157 42.38 33.55 7.48
C GLN A 157 43.38 33.76 8.63
N SER A 158 43.79 32.70 9.33
CA SER A 158 44.86 32.77 10.33
C SER A 158 46.17 33.22 9.71
N ASP A 159 46.50 32.67 8.55
CA ASP A 159 47.72 33.01 7.83
C ASP A 159 47.72 34.46 7.34
N ILE A 160 46.59 34.95 6.80
CA ILE A 160 46.45 36.36 6.43
C ILE A 160 46.64 37.26 7.66
N ARG A 161 46.04 36.93 8.81
CA ARG A 161 46.25 37.68 10.05
C ARG A 161 47.73 37.67 10.49
N GLY A 162 48.39 36.52 10.39
CA GLY A 162 49.82 36.37 10.68
C GLY A 162 50.70 37.23 9.78
N LEU A 163 50.43 37.23 8.47
CA LEU A 163 51.15 38.06 7.49
C LEU A 163 50.95 39.56 7.77
N LEU A 164 49.72 39.97 8.08
CA LEU A 164 49.42 41.37 8.42
C LEU A 164 50.17 41.83 9.68
N GLU A 165 50.25 40.97 10.69
CA GLU A 165 50.99 41.26 11.92
C GLU A 165 52.51 41.34 11.68
N LEU A 166 53.06 40.43 10.86
CA LEU A 166 54.47 40.48 10.44
C LEU A 166 54.80 41.81 9.74
N ILE A 167 53.98 42.22 8.78
CA ILE A 167 54.17 43.49 8.04
C ILE A 167 54.08 44.68 8.99
N ARG A 168 53.14 44.66 9.95
CA ARG A 168 52.98 45.72 10.94
C ARG A 168 54.24 45.88 11.81
N ARG A 169 54.81 44.78 12.33
CA ARG A 169 56.05 44.77 13.12
C ARG A 169 57.24 45.26 12.31
N ALA A 170 57.36 44.80 11.07
CA ALA A 170 58.40 45.25 10.16
C ALA A 170 58.34 46.78 9.91
N ALA A 171 57.14 47.32 9.67
CA ALA A 171 56.97 48.74 9.39
C ALA A 171 57.19 49.65 10.61
N GLN A 172 56.80 49.21 11.82
CA GLN A 172 56.83 50.02 13.03
C GLN A 172 58.12 49.87 13.84
N GLU A 173 58.65 48.65 13.89
CA GLU A 173 59.73 48.26 14.79
C GLU A 173 61.00 47.81 14.04
N ASN A 174 60.94 47.71 12.70
CA ASN A 174 62.00 47.20 11.83
C ASN A 174 62.43 45.75 12.16
N HIS A 175 61.51 44.95 12.73
CA HIS A 175 61.72 43.55 13.05
C HIS A 175 60.99 42.64 12.06
N TRP A 176 61.74 41.80 11.34
CA TRP A 176 61.24 40.76 10.45
C TRP A 176 61.38 39.38 11.12
N THR A 177 60.65 39.16 12.20
CA THR A 177 60.66 37.88 12.92
C THR A 177 59.30 37.20 12.86
N LEU A 178 59.31 35.88 12.70
CA LEU A 178 58.11 35.05 12.72
C LEU A 178 57.76 34.56 14.13
N ASP A 179 58.44 35.09 15.15
CA ASP A 179 58.23 34.67 16.54
C ASP A 179 56.77 34.93 16.94
N ASP A 180 56.15 33.90 17.51
CA ASP A 180 54.73 33.84 17.90
C ASP A 180 53.70 33.89 16.76
N ILE A 181 54.12 33.85 15.49
CA ILE A 181 53.23 33.77 14.32
C ILE A 181 53.29 32.36 13.75
N LYS A 182 52.16 31.65 13.79
CA LYS A 182 52.04 30.31 13.20
C LYS A 182 51.21 30.37 11.92
N PHE A 183 51.82 29.93 10.83
CA PHE A 183 51.14 29.66 9.57
C PHE A 183 50.70 28.20 9.50
N PHE A 184 49.57 27.96 8.84
CA PHE A 184 48.94 26.66 8.72
C PHE A 184 48.92 26.16 7.26
N GLU A 185 48.62 27.05 6.30
CA GLU A 185 48.59 26.74 4.87
C GLU A 185 49.87 27.20 4.17
N ILE A 186 50.40 28.38 4.51
CA ILE A 186 51.66 28.90 3.96
C ILE A 186 52.83 28.05 4.47
N GLN A 187 53.48 27.35 3.56
CA GLN A 187 54.67 26.55 3.86
C GLN A 187 55.95 27.34 3.56
N PRO A 188 57.08 27.01 4.20
CA PRO A 188 58.37 27.62 3.88
C PRO A 188 58.78 27.49 2.41
N SER A 189 58.29 26.47 1.69
CA SER A 189 58.49 26.28 0.26
C SER A 189 57.76 27.29 -0.62
N ASP A 190 56.70 27.93 -0.10
CA ASP A 190 55.90 28.91 -0.83
C ASP A 190 56.56 30.31 -0.82
N ILE A 191 57.60 30.48 0.01
CA ILE A 191 58.40 31.68 0.09
C ILE A 191 59.58 31.53 -0.89
N PRO A 192 59.66 32.34 -1.96
CA PRO A 192 60.77 32.26 -2.89
C PRO A 192 62.10 32.49 -2.18
N VAL A 193 63.06 31.59 -2.40
CA VAL A 193 64.41 31.67 -1.81
C VAL A 193 65.09 32.96 -2.29
N PRO A 194 65.76 33.75 -1.42
CA PRO A 194 66.36 35.01 -1.83
C PRO A 194 67.44 34.80 -2.89
N THR A 195 67.15 35.11 -4.14
CA THR A 195 68.19 35.36 -5.14
C THR A 195 68.72 36.77 -4.90
N ASN A 196 69.77 36.86 -4.09
CA ASN A 196 70.59 38.06 -3.84
C ASN A 196 69.78 39.33 -3.50
N CYS A 197 69.28 39.40 -2.26
CA CYS A 197 68.75 40.64 -1.71
C CYS A 197 69.88 41.67 -1.59
N THR A 198 69.96 42.61 -2.54
CA THR A 198 70.71 43.86 -2.41
C THR A 198 69.78 44.85 -1.73
N CYS A 199 69.65 44.76 -0.40
CA CYS A 199 69.10 45.86 0.38
C CYS A 199 70.12 46.99 0.36
N ASP A 200 69.89 48.00 -0.48
CA ASP A 200 70.63 49.26 -0.46
C ASP A 200 70.49 49.93 0.91
N GLN A 201 71.46 49.69 1.79
CA GLN A 201 71.71 50.57 2.93
C GLN A 201 72.29 51.87 2.38
N VAL A 202 71.40 52.81 2.06
CA VAL A 202 71.79 54.19 1.75
C VAL A 202 72.38 54.82 3.02
N ASN A 203 73.71 54.86 3.06
CA ASN A 203 74.49 55.49 4.11
C ASN A 203 74.36 57.02 3.95
N ILE A 204 73.41 57.63 4.66
CA ILE A 204 73.27 59.10 4.70
C ILE A 204 74.37 59.66 5.60
N ASN A 205 75.55 59.91 5.04
CA ASN A 205 76.54 60.78 5.67
C ASN A 205 76.35 62.22 5.19
N HIS A 206 75.68 62.99 6.03
CA HIS A 206 75.74 64.45 5.99
C HIS A 206 77.18 64.93 6.15
N LYS A 207 77.70 65.69 5.18
CA LYS A 207 78.54 66.87 5.45
C LYS A 207 78.27 67.95 4.40
N LYS A 208 77.64 69.02 4.88
CA LYS A 208 77.41 70.29 4.18
C LYS A 208 78.68 71.16 4.19
N TYR A 209 78.64 72.15 3.28
CA TYR A 209 79.36 73.43 3.21
C TYR A 209 80.73 73.40 2.55
N ASN A 210 81.18 74.41 1.80
CA ASN A 210 80.62 75.46 0.93
C ASN A 210 81.87 76.27 0.49
N LEU A 211 81.86 76.78 -0.75
CA LEU A 211 82.91 77.53 -1.46
C LEU A 211 84.17 76.76 -1.88
#